data_AF-A0ABD5VHA8-F1
#
_entry.id   AF-A0ABD5VHA8-F1
#
_cell.length_a   1.000
_cell.length_b   1.000
_cell.length_c   1.000
_cell.angle_alpha   90.00
_cell.angle_beta   90.00
_cell.angle_gamma   90.00
#
_symmetry.space_group_name_H-M   'P 1'
#
loop_
_entity.id
_entity.type
_entity.pdbx_description
1 polymer ?
#
loop_
_entity_poly.entity_id
_entity_poly.type
_entity_poly.pdbx_seq_one_letter_code
_entity_poly.pdbx_strand_id
1 'polypeptide(L)'
;MSVSDPDASYTYQPGTFSVQEHGEIRIDGCPASIGDQLKRASFDQESANVFVKTQESIDDREKEHSVVRVRIEGSVMHVSVRDNVGIVSLTPRSKLRIEPKIEWDYIFDMLLAVHGRKRSVDYHGVPLDEFQSENVDLEDVFLILAINYLNGIENIHRNGFIRRLETRRADLDKPRGVIDIEQSLVNQAEGSAKQHCLLKEVNYDNPANSLLHYAGTHLLRLFRQYEDKYDHQAYYHIFSQVHQEVRHLEQLDVSSNRRRIPEYRRFSLNDLPKQRHYYRQAIEVAKAVVASSLGSPAMEGDRELVVDYVLNMESLFEQYSQVAIEDELEALKTLDHLDYTGDVSAVRSPTLQPFEKESQVYHQPDHAIEEGDRTLAVLDSKYYAEGKDPVKSGGSRSRLFSYAYLLETDQMGFLTPLGEPRSRLVAQTGAELEVVSPTGDGFTLEGYHACIRDYLHNALIDDYPALEVFRAIDNHALCLDQHDVSDLDRLTDTVGPFDFSNVQEFSLRVVNAAADTLSNRHQSRFDLEQQGKWTRRQIETQCAKRPAETTSCVPVFRREGRLERIDLYFVTHDENGTPTEVTLEDDFRLL
;
A
#
# COMPACT_ATOMS: atom_id res chain seq x y z
N MET A 1 -19.75 18.13 2.12
CA MET A 1 -20.27 19.42 1.61
C MET A 1 -19.05 20.31 1.36
N SER A 2 -18.73 20.91 0.21
CA SER A 2 -19.39 21.17 -1.08
C SER A 2 -18.46 20.75 -2.23
N VAL A 3 -19.03 20.34 -3.36
CA VAL A 3 -18.33 20.12 -4.64
C VAL A 3 -17.53 21.38 -4.99
N SER A 4 -16.20 21.31 -5.00
CA SER A 4 -15.33 22.43 -5.34
C SER A 4 -15.41 22.71 -6.84
N ASP A 5 -15.78 23.95 -7.16
CA ASP A 5 -15.77 24.53 -8.50
C ASP A 5 -14.37 24.36 -9.12
N PRO A 6 -14.23 23.89 -10.37
CA PRO A 6 -12.93 23.61 -11.01
C PRO A 6 -12.03 24.84 -11.23
N ASP A 7 -12.44 26.04 -10.80
CA ASP A 7 -11.68 27.28 -10.79
C ASP A 7 -11.91 28.04 -9.46
N ALA A 8 -11.39 27.52 -8.34
CA ALA A 8 -11.49 28.25 -7.08
C ALA A 8 -10.66 29.54 -7.14
N SER A 9 -11.34 30.68 -7.06
CA SER A 9 -10.74 32.01 -6.97
C SER A 9 -10.61 32.44 -5.52
N TYR A 10 -9.39 32.78 -5.13
CA TYR A 10 -9.02 33.27 -3.81
C TYR A 10 -8.48 34.69 -3.91
N THR A 11 -8.57 35.44 -2.81
CA THR A 11 -7.86 36.71 -2.66
C THR A 11 -6.60 36.49 -1.83
N TYR A 12 -5.47 37.04 -2.26
CA TYR A 12 -4.20 36.89 -1.56
C TYR A 12 -4.27 37.49 -0.14
N GLN A 13 -4.22 36.61 0.86
CA GLN A 13 -4.11 36.94 2.27
C GLN A 13 -3.19 35.90 2.95
N PRO A 14 -2.47 36.26 4.04
CA PRO A 14 -1.77 35.27 4.86
C PRO A 14 -2.75 34.20 5.36
N GLY A 15 -2.39 32.93 5.20
CA GLY A 15 -3.26 31.81 5.53
C GLY A 15 -3.04 30.59 4.64
N THR A 16 -4.01 29.67 4.66
CA THR A 16 -3.97 28.41 3.91
C THR A 16 -4.93 28.47 2.71
N PHE A 17 -4.41 28.20 1.53
CA PHE A 17 -5.20 27.99 0.31
C PHE A 17 -5.40 26.50 0.11
N SER A 18 -6.60 26.06 -0.31
CA SER A 18 -6.87 24.65 -0.60
C SER A 18 -7.05 24.46 -2.12
N VAL A 19 -6.45 23.40 -2.64
CA VAL A 19 -6.55 22.95 -4.02
C VAL A 19 -6.71 21.43 -4.02
N GLN A 20 -7.60 20.89 -4.82
CA GLN A 20 -7.68 19.45 -5.01
C GLN A 20 -6.50 18.98 -5.86
N GLU A 21 -5.97 17.78 -5.64
CA GLU A 21 -4.97 17.17 -6.53
C GLU A 21 -5.45 17.18 -8.00
N HIS A 22 -4.55 17.36 -8.96
CA HIS A 22 -4.85 17.69 -10.37
C HIS A 22 -5.67 18.97 -10.62
N GLY A 23 -5.95 19.75 -9.58
CA GLY A 23 -6.69 21.02 -9.67
C GLY A 23 -5.81 22.21 -10.00
N GLU A 24 -6.48 23.30 -10.38
CA GLU A 24 -5.90 24.62 -10.53
C GLU A 24 -6.68 25.61 -9.66
N ILE A 25 -5.98 26.55 -9.03
CA ILE A 25 -6.59 27.66 -8.30
C ILE A 25 -6.02 28.98 -8.78
N ARG A 26 -6.85 30.02 -8.67
CA ARG A 26 -6.48 31.39 -9.02
C ARG A 26 -6.45 32.23 -7.76
N ILE A 27 -5.33 32.91 -7.51
CA ILE A 27 -5.17 33.82 -6.37
C ILE A 27 -4.99 35.24 -6.91
N ASP A 28 -5.97 36.10 -6.65
CA ASP A 28 -6.01 37.50 -7.09
C ASP A 28 -5.40 38.45 -6.02
N GLY A 29 -4.86 39.59 -6.46
CA GLY A 29 -4.37 40.65 -5.57
C GLY A 29 -2.95 40.41 -5.03
N CYS A 30 -2.14 39.63 -5.73
CA CYS A 30 -0.77 39.35 -5.33
C CYS A 30 0.11 40.62 -5.36
N PRO A 31 0.99 40.83 -4.37
CA PRO A 31 1.91 41.95 -4.34
C PRO A 31 2.97 41.83 -5.45
N ALA A 32 3.54 42.95 -5.90
CA ALA A 32 4.61 42.95 -6.90
C ALA A 32 5.86 42.15 -6.46
N SER A 33 6.05 41.95 -5.15
CA SER A 33 7.15 41.14 -4.58
C SER A 33 6.87 39.63 -4.56
N ILE A 34 5.74 39.15 -5.11
CA ILE A 34 5.33 37.74 -4.96
C ILE A 34 6.36 36.76 -5.56
N GLY A 35 7.03 37.12 -6.66
CA GLY A 35 8.11 36.31 -7.24
C GLY A 35 9.29 36.09 -6.28
N ASP A 36 9.68 37.11 -5.52
CA ASP A 36 10.73 36.98 -4.50
C ASP A 36 10.28 36.13 -3.30
N GLN A 37 8.99 36.19 -2.97
CA GLN A 37 8.42 35.37 -1.91
C GLN A 37 8.35 33.90 -2.30
N LEU A 38 8.01 33.58 -3.55
CA LEU A 38 8.08 32.21 -4.08
C LEU A 38 9.51 31.66 -4.03
N LYS A 39 10.50 32.44 -4.46
CA LYS A 39 11.93 32.04 -4.36
C LYS A 39 12.36 31.75 -2.92
N ARG A 40 11.89 32.54 -1.96
CA ARG A 40 12.15 32.29 -0.52
C ARG A 40 11.41 31.08 0.03
N ALA A 41 10.33 30.64 -0.62
CA ALA A 41 9.62 29.40 -0.31
C ALA A 41 10.14 28.19 -1.11
N SER A 42 11.37 28.29 -1.62
CA SER A 42 12.07 27.23 -2.37
C SER A 42 11.42 26.86 -3.70
N PHE A 43 10.87 27.86 -4.42
CA PHE A 43 10.50 27.68 -5.82
C PHE A 43 11.64 28.08 -6.76
N ASP A 44 11.92 27.21 -7.72
CA ASP A 44 12.84 27.50 -8.82
C ASP A 44 12.11 28.22 -9.96
N GLN A 45 12.80 29.16 -10.59
CA GLN A 45 12.25 29.94 -11.69
C GLN A 45 12.58 29.27 -13.03
N GLU A 46 11.63 28.52 -13.61
CA GLU A 46 11.77 27.93 -14.95
C GLU A 46 11.77 28.98 -16.05
N SER A 47 10.94 30.02 -15.91
CA SER A 47 10.83 31.11 -16.88
C SER A 47 10.40 32.42 -16.20
N ALA A 48 10.36 33.53 -16.96
CA ALA A 48 10.10 34.87 -16.41
C ALA A 48 8.90 34.93 -15.45
N ASN A 49 7.84 34.18 -15.73
CA ASN A 49 6.58 34.18 -14.98
C ASN A 49 6.17 32.80 -14.45
N VAL A 50 7.03 31.78 -14.57
CA VAL A 50 6.72 30.41 -14.14
C VAL A 50 7.72 29.93 -13.10
N PHE A 51 7.18 29.50 -11.99
CA PHE A 51 7.90 29.02 -10.82
C PHE A 51 7.47 27.59 -10.54
N VAL A 52 8.42 26.71 -10.27
CA VAL A 52 8.15 25.30 -9.97
C VAL A 52 8.84 24.95 -8.68
N LYS A 53 8.11 24.27 -7.80
CA LYS A 53 8.67 23.64 -6.63
C LYS A 53 8.89 22.18 -6.93
N THR A 54 10.16 21.79 -6.96
CA THR A 54 10.56 20.38 -7.04
C THR A 54 10.88 19.85 -5.66
N GLN A 55 10.76 18.54 -5.50
CA GLN A 55 11.16 17.84 -4.29
C GLN A 55 11.96 16.60 -4.68
N GLU A 56 13.16 16.50 -4.12
CA GLU A 56 14.01 15.32 -4.25
C GLU A 56 13.36 14.14 -3.52
N SER A 57 13.41 12.95 -4.12
CA SER A 57 13.09 11.72 -3.41
C SER A 57 14.11 11.44 -2.31
N ILE A 58 13.62 11.00 -1.14
CA ILE A 58 14.49 10.60 -0.03
C ILE A 58 15.27 9.32 -0.39
N ASP A 59 14.65 8.44 -1.18
CA ASP A 59 15.20 7.12 -1.53
C ASP A 59 16.03 7.14 -2.83
N ASP A 60 15.73 8.04 -3.77
CA ASP A 60 16.43 8.13 -5.07
C ASP A 60 16.69 9.60 -5.50
N ARG A 61 17.90 10.09 -5.25
CA ARG A 61 18.29 11.50 -5.52
C ARG A 61 18.36 11.88 -6.99
N GLU A 62 18.30 10.93 -7.91
CA GLU A 62 18.27 11.26 -9.34
C GLU A 62 16.86 11.62 -9.81
N LYS A 63 15.84 11.42 -8.96
CA LYS A 63 14.44 11.75 -9.25
C LYS A 63 13.99 13.00 -8.48
N GLU A 64 13.86 14.10 -9.22
CA GLU A 64 13.18 15.32 -8.77
C GLU A 64 11.73 15.33 -9.28
N HIS A 65 10.78 15.48 -8.38
CA HIS A 65 9.35 15.54 -8.73
C HIS A 65 8.83 16.96 -8.62
N SER A 66 8.15 17.44 -9.67
CA SER A 66 7.45 18.72 -9.65
C SER A 66 6.18 18.59 -8.81
N VAL A 67 6.15 19.31 -7.69
CA VAL A 67 5.03 19.28 -6.73
C VAL A 67 3.99 20.34 -7.08
N VAL A 68 4.42 21.58 -7.19
CA VAL A 68 3.55 22.73 -7.45
C VAL A 68 4.15 23.57 -8.57
N ARG A 69 3.31 23.95 -9.53
CA ARG A 69 3.65 24.92 -10.56
C ARG A 69 2.83 26.18 -10.39
N VAL A 70 3.50 27.32 -10.38
CA VAL A 70 2.92 28.63 -10.20
C VAL A 70 3.21 29.50 -11.43
N ARG A 71 2.17 30.09 -12.01
CA ARG A 71 2.27 31.05 -13.10
C ARG A 71 1.75 32.41 -12.66
N ILE A 72 2.54 33.46 -12.86
CA ILE A 72 2.18 34.83 -12.47
C ILE A 72 1.76 35.62 -13.71
N GLU A 73 0.57 36.22 -13.65
CA GLU A 73 0.04 37.13 -14.66
C GLU A 73 -0.39 38.45 -14.01
N GLY A 74 0.51 39.45 -14.03
CA GLY A 74 0.25 40.74 -13.40
C GLY A 74 0.13 40.61 -11.87
N SER A 75 -1.07 40.85 -11.33
CA SER A 75 -1.40 40.69 -9.91
C SER A 75 -2.15 39.38 -9.60
N VAL A 76 -2.16 38.44 -10.54
CA VAL A 76 -2.86 37.16 -10.43
C VAL A 76 -1.84 36.03 -10.44
N MET A 77 -2.03 35.06 -9.55
CA MET A 77 -1.21 33.87 -9.42
C MET A 77 -2.05 32.63 -9.69
N HIS A 78 -1.68 31.88 -10.72
CA HIS A 78 -2.27 30.58 -11.07
C HIS A 78 -1.42 29.48 -10.44
N VAL A 79 -2.04 28.63 -9.63
CA VAL A 79 -1.36 27.53 -8.94
C VAL A 79 -1.96 26.22 -9.43
N SER A 80 -1.13 25.38 -10.05
CA SER A 80 -1.51 24.07 -10.57
C SER A 80 -0.73 22.97 -9.87
N VAL A 81 -1.43 21.88 -9.55
CA VAL A 81 -0.88 20.73 -8.81
C VAL A 81 -1.17 19.43 -9.58
N ARG A 82 -0.34 18.40 -9.38
CA ARG A 82 -0.45 17.09 -10.05
C ARG A 82 -0.89 15.98 -9.08
N ASP A 83 -0.08 14.93 -8.95
CA ASP A 83 -0.37 13.66 -8.25
C ASP A 83 0.12 13.66 -6.80
N ASN A 84 0.34 14.84 -6.25
CA ASN A 84 0.96 15.06 -4.95
C ASN A 84 -0.09 15.56 -3.97
N VAL A 85 -0.16 15.02 -2.76
CA VAL A 85 -1.09 15.46 -1.70
C VAL A 85 -0.34 15.87 -0.45
N GLY A 86 -0.89 16.79 0.33
CA GLY A 86 -0.26 17.30 1.54
C GLY A 86 -0.19 18.82 1.59
N ILE A 87 0.80 19.37 2.27
CA ILE A 87 0.87 20.80 2.59
C ILE A 87 2.21 21.36 2.14
N VAL A 88 2.16 22.41 1.33
CA VAL A 88 3.34 23.05 0.74
C VAL A 88 3.35 24.53 1.08
N SER A 89 4.48 25.04 1.53
CA SER A 89 4.69 26.48 1.71
C SER A 89 4.66 27.15 0.34
N LEU A 90 3.66 28.01 0.13
CA LEU A 90 3.50 28.80 -1.09
C LEU A 90 4.27 30.12 -0.97
N THR A 91 4.21 30.76 0.21
CA THR A 91 5.06 31.91 0.56
C THR A 91 5.48 31.78 2.02
N PRO A 92 6.40 32.63 2.54
CA PRO A 92 6.76 32.62 3.95
C PRO A 92 5.62 32.84 4.95
N ARG A 93 4.44 33.25 4.48
CA ARG A 93 3.26 33.53 5.30
C ARG A 93 1.99 32.85 4.80
N SER A 94 2.11 31.96 3.80
CA SER A 94 0.95 31.27 3.25
C SER A 94 1.27 29.85 2.83
N LYS A 95 0.34 28.93 3.08
CA LYS A 95 0.45 27.51 2.75
C LYS A 95 -0.56 27.14 1.66
N LEU A 96 -0.25 26.08 0.93
CA LEU A 96 -1.11 25.42 -0.03
C LEU A 96 -1.39 24.00 0.50
N ARG A 97 -2.64 23.72 0.86
CA ARG A 97 -3.14 22.39 1.18
C ARG A 97 -3.63 21.76 -0.10
N ILE A 98 -3.02 20.63 -0.47
CA ILE A 98 -3.40 19.82 -1.61
C ILE A 98 -4.24 18.66 -1.08
N GLU A 99 -5.54 18.72 -1.35
CA GLU A 99 -6.49 17.72 -0.88
C GLU A 99 -6.47 16.50 -1.82
N PRO A 100 -6.45 15.27 -1.28
CA PRO A 100 -6.60 14.07 -2.08
C PRO A 100 -8.01 13.95 -2.68
N LYS A 101 -8.16 13.18 -3.77
CA LYS A 101 -9.49 12.80 -4.30
C LYS A 101 -10.14 11.66 -3.54
N ILE A 102 -9.34 10.85 -2.84
CA ILE A 102 -9.81 9.78 -1.95
C ILE A 102 -9.67 10.24 -0.50
N GLU A 103 -10.46 9.67 0.40
CA GLU A 103 -10.43 10.05 1.82
C GLU A 103 -9.10 9.69 2.48
N TRP A 104 -8.66 10.52 3.43
CA TRP A 104 -7.39 10.34 4.14
C TRP A 104 -7.31 9.01 4.88
N ASP A 105 -8.43 8.51 5.43
CA ASP A 105 -8.50 7.23 6.13
C ASP A 105 -7.99 6.08 5.23
N TYR A 106 -8.45 6.04 3.97
CA TYR A 106 -7.97 5.07 2.99
C TYR A 106 -6.50 5.27 2.63
N ILE A 107 -6.02 6.52 2.55
CA ILE A 107 -4.60 6.81 2.30
C ILE A 107 -3.72 6.27 3.43
N PHE A 108 -4.14 6.44 4.67
CA PHE A 108 -3.42 5.90 5.82
C PHE A 108 -3.38 4.39 5.78
N ASP A 109 -4.52 3.74 5.56
CA ASP A 109 -4.59 2.29 5.49
C ASP A 109 -3.73 1.71 4.35
N MET A 110 -3.72 2.36 3.17
CA MET A 110 -2.80 1.98 2.08
C MET A 110 -1.34 2.11 2.50
N LEU A 111 -0.96 3.22 3.12
CA LEU A 111 0.40 3.49 3.58
C LEU A 111 0.83 2.51 4.68
N LEU A 112 -0.09 2.13 5.58
CA LEU A 112 0.12 1.10 6.60
C LEU A 112 0.33 -0.28 5.98
N ALA A 113 -0.48 -0.66 4.99
CA ALA A 113 -0.36 -1.94 4.29
C ALA A 113 0.99 -2.06 3.56
N VAL A 114 1.40 -1.00 2.85
CA VAL A 114 2.69 -0.96 2.16
C VAL A 114 3.86 -1.03 3.16
N HIS A 115 3.77 -0.31 4.29
CA HIS A 115 4.81 -0.35 5.32
C HIS A 115 4.90 -1.73 6.01
N GLY A 116 3.78 -2.38 6.31
CA GLY A 116 3.74 -3.70 6.95
C GLY A 116 4.50 -4.77 6.16
N ARG A 117 4.55 -4.64 4.83
CA ARG A 117 5.31 -5.51 3.91
C ARG A 117 6.78 -5.07 3.71
N LYS A 118 7.27 -4.10 4.52
CA LYS A 118 8.63 -3.50 4.42
C LYS A 118 8.96 -2.92 3.04
N ARG A 119 7.95 -2.43 2.34
CA ARG A 119 8.17 -1.71 1.07
C ARG A 119 8.51 -0.26 1.36
N SER A 120 9.43 0.29 0.58
CA SER A 120 9.78 1.70 0.63
C SER A 120 8.76 2.49 -0.19
N VAL A 121 7.81 3.15 0.48
CA VAL A 121 6.98 4.18 -0.15
C VAL A 121 7.92 5.32 -0.54
N ASP A 122 7.98 5.67 -1.83
CA ASP A 122 8.75 6.83 -2.28
C ASP A 122 8.08 8.09 -1.70
N TYR A 123 8.59 8.52 -0.56
CA TYR A 123 8.15 9.75 0.09
C TYR A 123 9.02 10.91 -0.39
N HIS A 124 8.37 11.98 -0.83
CA HIS A 124 9.02 13.20 -1.25
C HIS A 124 8.80 14.28 -0.17
N GLY A 125 9.69 14.34 0.82
CA GLY A 125 9.96 15.64 1.44
C GLY A 125 10.71 15.69 2.76
N VAL A 126 11.74 16.54 2.82
CA VAL A 126 11.88 17.75 3.68
C VAL A 126 13.16 18.50 3.24
N PRO A 127 13.15 19.84 3.08
CA PRO A 127 14.11 20.62 3.86
C PRO A 127 13.47 21.74 4.68
N LEU A 128 13.92 21.81 5.93
CA LEU A 128 13.64 22.82 6.92
C LEU A 128 14.53 24.04 6.70
N ASP A 129 14.03 25.09 6.06
CA ASP A 129 14.65 26.40 6.21
C ASP A 129 13.59 27.46 6.50
N GLU A 130 13.66 27.96 7.75
CA GLU A 130 12.98 29.14 8.31
C GLU A 130 11.47 29.31 8.05
N PHE A 131 10.60 28.54 8.73
CA PHE A 131 9.19 28.94 8.85
C PHE A 131 8.66 28.88 10.29
N GLN A 132 7.90 29.92 10.62
CA GLN A 132 6.99 30.03 11.77
C GLN A 132 5.63 30.42 11.18
N SER A 133 4.58 29.62 11.38
CA SER A 133 3.19 30.06 11.59
C SER A 133 2.16 28.95 11.40
N GLU A 134 1.03 29.23 12.03
CA GLU A 134 -0.20 28.50 12.35
C GLU A 134 -0.96 27.89 11.14
N ASN A 135 -1.91 27.04 11.49
CA ASN A 135 -2.97 26.31 10.79
C ASN A 135 -2.57 25.07 9.96
N VAL A 136 -2.43 23.90 10.62
CA VAL A 136 -2.34 22.53 10.04
C VAL A 136 -2.83 21.46 11.02
N ASP A 137 -3.84 20.67 10.65
CA ASP A 137 -4.31 19.51 11.41
C ASP A 137 -3.21 18.43 11.50
N LEU A 138 -2.66 18.23 12.71
CA LEU A 138 -1.48 17.39 12.98
C LEU A 138 -1.77 15.87 12.93
N GLU A 139 -3.04 15.52 12.98
CA GLU A 139 -3.57 14.16 12.89
C GLU A 139 -3.20 13.48 11.58
N ASP A 140 -3.24 14.23 10.47
CA ASP A 140 -3.14 13.65 9.13
C ASP A 140 -1.70 13.28 8.71
N VAL A 141 -0.68 13.65 9.51
CA VAL A 141 0.73 13.58 9.05
C VAL A 141 1.64 12.82 10.02
N PHE A 142 1.28 12.70 11.31
CA PHE A 142 2.19 12.14 12.31
C PHE A 142 2.48 10.64 12.11
N LEU A 143 1.51 9.86 11.62
CA LEU A 143 1.69 8.44 11.27
C LEU A 143 2.80 8.26 10.24
N ILE A 144 2.82 9.16 9.26
CA ILE A 144 3.78 9.13 8.16
C ILE A 144 5.17 9.56 8.64
N LEU A 145 5.23 10.56 9.54
CA LEU A 145 6.48 10.92 10.22
C LEU A 145 7.01 9.76 11.08
N ALA A 146 6.13 8.98 11.72
CA ALA A 146 6.52 7.83 12.50
C ALA A 146 7.13 6.72 11.65
N ILE A 147 6.51 6.39 10.52
CA ILE A 147 7.05 5.41 9.57
C ILE A 147 8.41 5.84 9.05
N ASN A 148 8.55 7.10 8.64
CA ASN A 148 9.83 7.63 8.16
C ASN A 148 10.91 7.64 9.25
N TYR A 149 10.52 7.92 10.49
CA TYR A 149 11.42 7.84 11.64
C TYR A 149 11.93 6.40 11.82
N LEU A 150 11.06 5.40 11.71
CA LEU A 150 11.44 3.98 11.78
C LEU A 150 12.36 3.58 10.62
N ASN A 151 12.00 3.93 9.38
CA ASN A 151 12.82 3.65 8.20
C ASN A 151 14.22 4.27 8.33
N GLY A 152 14.31 5.52 8.77
CA GLY A 152 15.58 6.19 9.01
C GLY A 152 16.43 5.51 10.10
N ILE A 153 15.80 4.99 11.15
CA ILE A 153 16.49 4.24 12.21
C ILE A 153 16.94 2.86 11.75
N GLU A 154 16.20 2.19 10.87
CA GLU A 154 16.60 0.89 10.34
C GLU A 154 17.98 0.96 9.66
N ASN A 155 18.23 2.02 8.89
CA ASN A 155 19.54 2.25 8.27
C ASN A 155 20.65 2.46 9.33
N ILE A 156 20.32 3.08 10.45
CA ILE A 156 21.25 3.24 11.59
C ILE A 156 21.51 1.91 12.28
N HIS A 157 20.50 1.04 12.46
CA HIS A 157 20.69 -0.31 13.01
C HIS A 157 21.65 -1.14 12.15
N ARG A 158 21.51 -1.09 10.82
CA ARG A 158 22.39 -1.81 9.90
C ARG A 158 23.85 -1.34 9.98
N ASN A 159 24.09 -0.05 10.21
CA ASN A 159 25.43 0.56 10.20
C ASN A 159 26.02 0.85 11.61
N GLY A 160 25.21 0.71 12.65
CA GLY A 160 25.51 0.99 14.05
C GLY A 160 25.35 2.45 14.47
N PHE A 161 24.98 2.67 15.74
CA PHE A 161 24.86 4.00 16.34
C PHE A 161 26.21 4.71 16.52
N ILE A 162 26.21 6.03 16.33
CA ILE A 162 27.35 6.90 16.61
C ILE A 162 27.69 6.83 18.09
N ARG A 163 28.97 6.62 18.37
CA ARG A 163 29.53 6.53 19.72
C ARG A 163 30.63 7.56 19.91
N ARG A 164 30.68 8.16 21.10
CA ARG A 164 31.76 9.01 21.58
C ARG A 164 32.60 8.21 22.57
N LEU A 165 33.93 8.30 22.46
CA LEU A 165 34.82 7.72 23.45
C LEU A 165 35.12 8.79 24.50
N GLU A 166 34.68 8.56 25.72
CA GLU A 166 34.98 9.43 26.86
C GLU A 166 36.06 8.80 27.72
N THR A 167 37.02 9.62 28.13
CA THR A 167 38.09 9.17 29.02
C THR A 167 37.69 9.49 30.45
N ARG A 168 37.42 8.44 31.22
CA ARG A 168 37.07 8.54 32.64
C ARG A 168 38.24 8.06 33.48
N ARG A 169 38.59 8.82 34.51
CA ARG A 169 39.56 8.40 35.53
C ARG A 169 38.79 7.85 36.72
N ALA A 170 39.16 6.65 37.19
CA ALA A 170 38.49 6.01 38.32
C ALA A 170 39.43 5.08 39.09
N ASP A 171 39.26 5.03 40.40
CA ASP A 171 39.93 4.05 41.25
C ASP A 171 39.11 2.76 41.29
N LEU A 172 39.69 1.67 40.79
CA LEU A 172 39.01 0.38 40.64
C LEU A 172 39.65 -0.69 41.50
N ASP A 173 38.82 -1.51 42.12
CA ASP A 173 39.25 -2.73 42.84
C ASP A 173 39.75 -3.82 41.87
N LYS A 174 39.19 -3.85 40.65
CA LYS A 174 39.63 -4.70 39.54
C LYS A 174 40.09 -3.81 38.39
N PRO A 175 41.41 -3.67 38.16
CA PRO A 175 41.92 -2.74 37.15
C PRO A 175 41.49 -3.18 35.75
N ARG A 176 41.07 -2.20 34.94
CA ARG A 176 40.76 -2.36 33.52
C ARG A 176 41.17 -1.08 32.79
N GLY A 177 41.48 -1.15 31.50
CA GLY A 177 41.98 0.00 30.74
C GLY A 177 43.46 0.28 31.01
N VAL A 178 43.87 1.55 30.93
CA VAL A 178 45.27 1.96 31.15
C VAL A 178 45.44 2.33 32.63
N ILE A 179 46.35 1.66 33.33
CA ILE A 179 46.65 1.94 34.74
C ILE A 179 47.60 3.14 34.82
N ASP A 180 47.24 4.13 35.62
CA ASP A 180 48.12 5.23 35.99
C ASP A 180 48.93 4.79 37.23
N ILE A 181 50.19 4.40 36.98
CA ILE A 181 51.06 3.82 38.02
C ILE A 181 51.36 4.85 39.10
N GLU A 182 51.56 6.12 38.74
CA GLU A 182 51.90 7.18 39.69
C GLU A 182 50.78 7.38 40.69
N GLN A 183 49.55 7.57 40.20
CA GLN A 183 48.40 7.78 41.07
C GLN A 183 48.00 6.50 41.84
N SER A 184 48.20 5.32 41.25
CA SER A 184 47.95 4.04 41.95
C SER A 184 48.90 3.81 43.12
N LEU A 185 50.16 4.23 43.01
CA LEU A 185 51.12 4.18 44.12
C LEU A 185 50.75 5.16 45.24
N VAL A 186 50.21 6.34 44.89
CA VAL A 186 49.67 7.29 45.88
C VAL A 186 48.49 6.68 46.64
N ASN A 187 47.53 6.08 45.93
CA ASN A 187 46.40 5.39 46.56
C ASN A 187 46.87 4.29 47.53
N GLN A 188 47.89 3.52 47.15
CA GLN A 188 48.47 2.48 48.00
C GLN A 188 49.17 3.06 49.24
N ALA A 189 49.88 4.18 49.09
CA ALA A 189 50.50 4.90 50.20
C ALA A 189 49.47 5.46 51.18
N GLU A 190 48.28 5.84 50.70
CA GLU A 190 47.13 6.28 51.49
C GLU A 190 46.28 5.12 52.06
N GLY A 191 46.68 3.87 51.82
CA GLY A 191 46.03 2.67 52.37
C GLY A 191 44.84 2.15 51.53
N SER A 192 44.62 2.67 50.33
CA SER A 192 43.63 2.18 49.39
C SER A 192 44.23 1.15 48.44
N ALA A 193 43.66 -0.05 48.38
CA ALA A 193 44.11 -1.10 47.44
C ALA A 193 43.65 -0.87 45.99
N LYS A 194 42.92 0.21 45.73
CA LYS A 194 42.35 0.52 44.41
C LYS A 194 43.39 1.08 43.46
N GLN A 195 43.40 0.56 42.24
CA GLN A 195 44.28 1.03 41.17
C GLN A 195 43.62 2.20 40.43
N HIS A 196 44.35 3.29 40.23
CA HIS A 196 43.88 4.42 39.43
C HIS A 196 43.96 4.06 37.95
N CYS A 197 42.82 4.04 37.27
CA CYS A 197 42.70 3.62 35.89
C CYS A 197 42.11 4.74 35.02
N LEU A 198 42.69 4.89 33.82
CA LEU A 198 42.13 5.62 32.69
C LEU A 198 41.30 4.66 31.84
N LEU A 199 39.98 4.83 31.92
CA LEU A 199 38.98 4.07 31.18
C LEU A 199 38.59 4.83 29.92
N LYS A 200 38.50 4.13 28.80
CA LYS A 200 37.80 4.63 27.60
C LYS A 200 36.43 3.99 27.59
N GLU A 201 35.42 4.76 27.99
CA GLU A 201 34.03 4.31 28.01
C GLU A 201 33.32 4.80 26.74
N VAL A 202 32.41 3.96 26.26
CA VAL A 202 31.62 4.25 25.07
C VAL A 202 30.37 5.00 25.54
N ASN A 203 30.20 6.23 25.09
CA ASN A 203 29.02 7.04 25.34
C ASN A 203 28.21 7.20 24.04
N TYR A 204 26.95 6.78 24.05
CA TYR A 204 26.04 6.96 22.91
C TYR A 204 25.22 8.24 23.01
N ASP A 205 25.21 8.93 24.17
CA ASP A 205 24.50 10.20 24.34
C ASP A 205 25.24 11.36 23.66
N ASN A 206 24.92 11.56 22.39
CA ASN A 206 25.39 12.67 21.57
C ASN A 206 24.20 13.42 20.93
N PRO A 207 24.40 14.62 20.37
CA PRO A 207 23.31 15.41 19.81
C PRO A 207 22.48 14.68 18.74
N ALA A 208 23.09 13.80 17.94
CA ALA A 208 22.38 13.04 16.91
C ALA A 208 21.43 12.01 17.55
N ASN A 209 21.95 11.13 18.41
CA ASN A 209 21.14 10.10 19.06
C ASN A 209 20.10 10.69 20.02
N SER A 210 20.45 11.76 20.74
CA SER A 210 19.53 12.47 21.63
C SER A 210 18.39 13.14 20.87
N LEU A 211 18.66 13.67 19.66
CA LEU A 211 17.63 14.20 18.77
C LEU A 211 16.67 13.09 18.31
N LEU A 212 17.18 11.92 17.91
CA LEU A 212 16.34 10.76 17.56
C LEU A 212 15.47 10.34 18.74
N HIS A 213 16.06 10.21 19.93
CA HIS A 213 15.33 9.87 21.15
C HIS A 213 14.22 10.89 21.47
N TYR A 214 14.49 12.19 21.30
CA TYR A 214 13.50 13.25 21.51
C TYR A 214 12.36 13.19 20.48
N ALA A 215 12.66 12.96 19.20
CA ALA A 215 11.65 12.80 18.16
C ALA A 215 10.76 11.58 18.42
N GLY A 216 11.33 10.41 18.71
CA GLY A 216 10.56 9.21 19.05
C GLY A 216 9.68 9.40 20.29
N THR A 217 10.20 10.05 21.34
CA THR A 217 9.40 10.36 22.55
C THR A 217 8.21 11.26 22.23
N HIS A 218 8.36 12.21 21.29
CA HIS A 218 7.25 13.06 20.86
C HIS A 218 6.25 12.32 20.00
N LEU A 219 6.69 11.49 19.04
CA LEU A 219 5.81 10.63 18.27
C LEU A 219 4.95 9.76 19.18
N LEU A 220 5.54 9.14 20.21
CA LEU A 220 4.78 8.36 21.21
C LEU A 220 3.72 9.18 21.96
N ARG A 221 3.93 10.48 22.17
CA ARG A 221 2.90 11.34 22.75
C ARG A 221 1.77 11.60 21.77
N LEU A 222 2.09 11.80 20.49
CA LEU A 222 1.09 12.00 19.44
C LEU A 222 0.24 10.73 19.28
N PHE A 223 0.85 9.55 19.26
CA PHE A 223 0.10 8.29 19.23
C PHE A 223 -0.91 8.13 20.38
N ARG A 224 -0.56 8.61 21.57
CA ARG A 224 -1.49 8.61 22.73
C ARG A 224 -2.57 9.69 22.64
N GLN A 225 -2.29 10.78 21.93
CA GLN A 225 -3.25 11.88 21.77
C GLN A 225 -4.33 11.51 20.75
N TYR A 226 -3.99 10.74 19.72
CA TYR A 226 -4.89 10.34 18.64
C TYR A 226 -5.34 8.87 18.74
N GLU A 227 -5.16 8.22 19.89
CA GLU A 227 -5.53 6.81 20.11
C GLU A 227 -7.01 6.55 19.82
N ASP A 228 -7.91 7.45 20.23
CA ASP A 228 -9.35 7.28 20.06
C ASP A 228 -9.84 7.40 18.60
N LYS A 229 -8.96 7.84 17.68
CA LYS A 229 -9.34 8.14 16.30
C LYS A 229 -8.95 7.04 15.31
N TYR A 230 -8.04 6.16 15.68
CA TYR A 230 -7.55 5.08 14.83
C TYR A 230 -7.72 3.73 15.52
N ASP A 231 -8.70 2.93 15.07
CA ASP A 231 -8.97 1.58 15.58
C ASP A 231 -8.39 0.50 14.65
N HIS A 232 -7.12 0.66 14.25
CA HIS A 232 -6.45 -0.28 13.33
C HIS A 232 -5.25 -0.95 13.99
N GLN A 233 -5.15 -2.29 13.89
CA GLN A 233 -4.01 -3.06 14.41
C GLN A 233 -2.63 -2.55 13.92
N ALA A 234 -2.53 -2.02 12.70
CA ALA A 234 -1.30 -1.48 12.14
C ALA A 234 -0.84 -0.17 12.84
N TYR A 235 -1.79 0.63 13.33
CA TYR A 235 -1.50 1.79 14.18
C TYR A 235 -0.73 1.38 15.44
N TYR A 236 -1.23 0.36 16.13
CA TYR A 236 -0.59 -0.20 17.32
C TYR A 236 0.76 -0.87 17.02
N HIS A 237 0.92 -1.43 15.82
CA HIS A 237 2.19 -1.98 15.37
C HIS A 237 3.28 -0.90 15.28
N ILE A 238 3.00 0.21 14.58
CA ILE A 238 3.95 1.33 14.45
C ILE A 238 4.23 1.96 15.82
N PHE A 239 3.19 2.18 16.63
CA PHE A 239 3.37 2.64 18.00
C PHE A 239 4.34 1.76 18.78
N SER A 240 4.17 0.44 18.68
CA SER A 240 5.03 -0.54 19.35
C SER A 240 6.47 -0.49 18.84
N GLN A 241 6.67 -0.36 17.53
CA GLN A 241 8.00 -0.22 16.93
C GLN A 241 8.68 1.09 17.39
N VAL A 242 7.99 2.23 17.33
CA VAL A 242 8.54 3.51 17.81
C VAL A 242 8.88 3.41 19.30
N HIS A 243 8.04 2.75 20.10
CA HIS A 243 8.29 2.54 21.52
C HIS A 243 9.52 1.67 21.76
N GLN A 244 9.69 0.59 20.99
CA GLN A 244 10.89 -0.25 21.03
C GLN A 244 12.15 0.54 20.68
N GLU A 245 12.11 1.41 19.67
CA GLU A 245 13.27 2.23 19.29
C GLU A 245 13.63 3.27 20.35
N VAL A 246 12.63 3.91 20.98
CA VAL A 246 12.88 4.80 22.12
C VAL A 246 13.51 4.02 23.28
N ARG A 247 12.97 2.85 23.62
CA ARG A 247 13.54 1.98 24.67
C ARG A 247 14.95 1.52 24.35
N HIS A 248 15.25 1.23 23.09
CA HIS A 248 16.58 0.84 22.65
C HIS A 248 17.59 1.98 22.89
N LEU A 249 17.23 3.22 22.52
CA LEU A 249 18.05 4.39 22.80
C LEU A 249 18.25 4.63 24.31
N GLU A 250 17.21 4.46 25.13
CA GLU A 250 17.31 4.53 26.59
C GLU A 250 18.29 3.46 27.15
N GLN A 251 18.27 2.23 26.61
CA GLN A 251 19.21 1.17 27.00
C GLN A 251 20.67 1.47 26.63
N LEU A 252 20.89 2.34 25.64
CA LEU A 252 22.22 2.87 25.28
C LEU A 252 22.62 4.09 26.13
N ASP A 253 21.92 4.36 27.23
CA ASP A 253 22.07 5.54 28.09
C ASP A 253 21.84 6.89 27.35
N VAL A 254 21.11 6.87 26.23
CA VAL A 254 20.74 8.11 25.52
C VAL A 254 19.56 8.75 26.23
N SER A 255 19.71 10.03 26.57
CA SER A 255 18.64 10.83 27.17
C SER A 255 18.32 12.04 26.32
N SER A 256 17.07 12.48 26.34
CA SER A 256 16.68 13.73 25.70
C SER A 256 15.78 14.57 26.60
N ASN A 257 15.92 15.89 26.49
CA ASN A 257 15.13 16.81 27.28
C ASN A 257 14.97 18.16 26.56
N ARG A 258 13.97 18.94 26.97
CA ARG A 258 13.73 20.27 26.39
C ARG A 258 14.90 21.25 26.56
N ARG A 259 15.76 21.07 27.58
CA ARG A 259 16.90 21.97 27.79
C ARG A 259 17.96 21.85 26.68
N ARG A 260 17.99 20.71 25.97
CA ARG A 260 18.90 20.44 24.85
C ARG A 260 18.38 20.89 23.48
N ILE A 261 17.18 21.50 23.40
CA ILE A 261 16.64 22.07 22.14
C ILE A 261 17.65 22.96 21.39
N PRO A 262 18.42 23.86 22.06
CA PRO A 262 19.42 24.66 21.37
C PRO A 262 20.54 23.84 20.73
N GLU A 263 20.89 22.67 21.30
CA GLU A 263 21.87 21.73 20.73
C GLU A 263 21.31 21.10 19.46
N TYR A 264 20.06 20.65 19.51
CA TYR A 264 19.36 20.04 18.37
C TYR A 264 19.24 20.99 17.17
N ARG A 265 18.95 22.28 17.43
CA ARG A 265 18.83 23.32 16.40
C ARG A 265 20.16 23.63 15.71
N ARG A 266 21.27 23.60 16.45
CA ARG A 266 22.60 23.90 15.91
C ARG A 266 23.24 22.71 15.20
N PHE A 267 22.86 21.50 15.59
CA PHE A 267 23.39 20.28 15.02
C PHE A 267 23.02 20.14 13.54
N SER A 268 23.99 19.84 12.69
CA SER A 268 23.83 19.60 11.25
C SER A 268 24.50 18.29 10.85
N LEU A 269 24.07 17.71 9.72
CA LEU A 269 24.74 16.53 9.15
C LEU A 269 26.23 16.80 8.88
N ASN A 270 26.59 18.04 8.58
CA ASN A 270 27.98 18.46 8.35
C ASN A 270 28.86 18.35 9.60
N ASP A 271 28.27 18.28 10.80
CA ASP A 271 29.00 18.02 12.04
C ASP A 271 29.41 16.54 12.17
N LEU A 272 28.87 15.67 11.30
CA LEU A 272 29.20 14.26 11.24
C LEU A 272 30.23 13.98 10.12
N PRO A 273 31.14 13.01 10.33
CA PRO A 273 32.00 12.51 9.25
C PRO A 273 31.18 11.92 8.10
N LYS A 274 31.68 12.00 6.87
CA LYS A 274 31.00 11.46 5.67
C LYS A 274 30.58 9.99 5.82
N GLN A 275 31.37 9.18 6.53
CA GLN A 275 31.05 7.76 6.79
C GLN A 275 29.80 7.56 7.66
N ARG A 276 29.29 8.63 8.30
CA ARG A 276 28.10 8.62 9.16
C ARG A 276 26.89 9.26 8.48
N HIS A 277 26.97 9.59 7.19
CA HIS A 277 25.86 10.21 6.46
C HIS A 277 24.65 9.27 6.26
N TYR A 278 24.74 7.99 6.62
CA TYR A 278 23.56 7.11 6.73
C TYR A 278 22.56 7.59 7.82
N TYR A 279 22.95 8.52 8.69
CA TYR A 279 22.04 9.21 9.61
C TYR A 279 21.16 10.28 8.97
N ARG A 280 21.41 10.66 7.71
CA ARG A 280 20.77 11.82 7.06
C ARG A 280 19.26 11.81 7.18
N GLN A 281 18.63 10.75 6.68
CA GLN A 281 17.17 10.59 6.70
C GLN A 281 16.62 10.68 8.12
N ALA A 282 17.21 9.93 9.06
CA ALA A 282 16.77 9.92 10.45
C ALA A 282 16.88 11.31 11.11
N ILE A 283 17.93 12.09 10.80
CA ILE A 283 18.12 13.45 11.32
C ILE A 283 17.11 14.41 10.69
N GLU A 284 16.88 14.35 9.39
CA GLU A 284 15.92 15.22 8.69
C GLU A 284 14.50 15.01 9.22
N VAL A 285 14.07 13.76 9.33
CA VAL A 285 12.76 13.39 9.89
C VAL A 285 12.68 13.79 11.36
N ALA A 286 13.70 13.50 12.17
CA ALA A 286 13.70 13.88 13.57
C ALA A 286 13.62 15.40 13.75
N LYS A 287 14.35 16.18 12.94
CA LYS A 287 14.23 17.65 12.97
C LYS A 287 12.84 18.13 12.57
N ALA A 288 12.19 17.48 11.60
CA ALA A 288 10.81 17.78 11.22
C ALA A 288 9.84 17.56 12.40
N VAL A 289 9.94 16.41 13.06
CA VAL A 289 9.16 16.08 14.28
C VAL A 289 9.44 17.10 15.39
N VAL A 290 10.71 17.49 15.59
CA VAL A 290 11.08 18.48 16.59
C VAL A 290 10.56 19.86 16.25
N ALA A 291 10.67 20.32 15.01
CA ALA A 291 10.19 21.62 14.56
C ALA A 291 8.67 21.76 14.80
N SER A 292 7.91 20.71 14.49
CA SER A 292 6.50 20.58 14.86
C SER A 292 6.26 20.74 16.36
N SER A 293 7.04 20.04 17.19
CA SER A 293 6.87 20.07 18.65
C SER A 293 7.17 21.43 19.31
N LEU A 294 7.84 22.35 18.61
CA LEU A 294 8.36 23.61 19.16
C LEU A 294 7.49 24.84 18.89
N GLY A 295 6.38 24.72 18.16
CA GLY A 295 5.34 25.75 18.12
C GLY A 295 4.79 25.97 19.54
N SER A 296 5.06 27.13 20.15
CA SER A 296 4.71 27.39 21.55
C SER A 296 3.29 27.95 21.69
N PRO A 297 2.42 27.36 22.52
CA PRO A 297 1.27 28.07 23.05
C PRO A 297 1.40 28.18 24.57
N ALA A 298 1.52 29.40 25.08
CA ALA A 298 0.97 29.64 26.40
C ALA A 298 -0.55 29.60 26.22
N MET A 299 -1.20 28.56 26.78
CA MET A 299 -2.65 28.26 26.77
C MET A 299 -3.13 27.28 25.69
N GLU A 300 -4.05 26.40 26.11
CA GLU A 300 -4.68 25.29 25.37
C GLU A 300 -5.21 25.67 23.97
N GLY A 301 -5.03 24.74 23.01
CA GLY A 301 -5.48 24.84 21.62
C GLY A 301 -4.48 24.12 20.69
N ASP A 302 -4.98 23.41 19.69
CA ASP A 302 -4.27 22.44 18.85
C ASP A 302 -2.87 22.85 18.36
N ARG A 303 -1.94 21.89 18.37
CA ARG A 303 -0.53 22.08 18.00
C ARG A 303 -0.27 21.57 16.59
N GLU A 304 0.47 22.33 15.79
CA GLU A 304 0.47 22.17 14.33
C GLU A 304 1.88 22.10 13.74
N LEU A 305 2.01 21.29 12.68
CA LEU A 305 3.24 21.04 11.94
C LEU A 305 3.65 22.25 11.07
N VAL A 306 4.95 22.58 11.09
CA VAL A 306 5.57 23.63 10.26
C VAL A 306 6.52 23.01 9.23
N VAL A 307 6.04 21.96 8.54
CA VAL A 307 6.85 21.16 7.62
C VAL A 307 6.10 21.02 6.30
N ASP A 308 6.78 21.30 5.19
CA ASP A 308 6.27 20.94 3.87
C ASP A 308 6.21 19.42 3.76
N TYR A 309 5.00 18.91 3.61
CA TYR A 309 4.70 17.48 3.59
C TYR A 309 4.02 17.15 2.27
N VAL A 310 4.59 16.23 1.51
CA VAL A 310 4.05 15.83 0.21
C VAL A 310 4.14 14.32 0.04
N LEU A 311 3.01 13.71 -0.31
CA LEU A 311 2.90 12.30 -0.63
C LEU A 311 2.65 12.14 -2.13
N ASN A 312 3.45 11.31 -2.79
CA ASN A 312 3.23 10.95 -4.17
C ASN A 312 2.18 9.84 -4.24
N MET A 313 0.97 10.20 -4.66
CA MET A 313 -0.14 9.26 -4.72
C MET A 313 0.01 8.24 -5.85
N GLU A 314 0.71 8.56 -6.94
CA GLU A 314 0.98 7.59 -8.01
C GLU A 314 1.85 6.45 -7.49
N SER A 315 2.96 6.76 -6.81
CA SER A 315 3.85 5.74 -6.23
C SER A 315 3.19 4.98 -5.07
N LEU A 316 2.49 5.68 -4.16
CA LEU A 316 1.78 4.99 -3.07
C LEU A 316 0.73 4.02 -3.62
N PHE A 317 -0.07 4.46 -4.60
CA PHE A 317 -1.10 3.64 -5.19
C PHE A 317 -0.52 2.44 -5.94
N GLU A 318 0.55 2.62 -6.73
CA GLU A 318 1.26 1.51 -7.36
C GLU A 318 1.72 0.46 -6.33
N GLN A 319 2.38 0.90 -5.26
CA GLN A 319 2.87 -0.02 -4.23
C GLN A 319 1.75 -0.73 -3.49
N TYR A 320 0.66 -0.03 -3.22
CA TYR A 320 -0.53 -0.58 -2.59
C TYR A 320 -1.24 -1.58 -3.52
N SER A 321 -1.39 -1.26 -4.81
CA SER A 321 -1.90 -2.19 -5.82
C SER A 321 -1.14 -3.51 -5.83
N GLN A 322 0.19 -3.48 -5.72
CA GLN A 322 0.97 -4.70 -5.60
C GLN A 322 0.65 -5.48 -4.32
N VAL A 323 0.38 -4.81 -3.19
CA VAL A 323 -0.03 -5.51 -1.95
C VAL A 323 -1.39 -6.16 -2.14
N ALA A 324 -2.36 -5.42 -2.71
CA ALA A 324 -3.69 -5.93 -2.96
C ALA A 324 -3.68 -7.11 -3.95
N ILE A 325 -2.91 -7.04 -5.03
CA ILE A 325 -2.73 -8.16 -5.97
C ILE A 325 -2.19 -9.40 -5.24
N GLU A 326 -1.15 -9.26 -4.41
CA GLU A 326 -0.57 -10.39 -3.70
C GLU A 326 -1.53 -11.02 -2.69
N ASP A 327 -2.24 -10.19 -1.93
CA ASP A 327 -3.20 -10.65 -0.93
C ASP A 327 -4.38 -11.39 -1.60
N GLU A 328 -4.93 -10.82 -2.67
CA GLU A 328 -6.04 -11.46 -3.41
C GLU A 328 -5.59 -12.68 -4.21
N LEU A 329 -4.38 -12.67 -4.78
CA LEU A 329 -3.82 -13.84 -5.45
C LEU A 329 -3.62 -15.00 -4.45
N GLU A 330 -3.07 -14.72 -3.26
CA GLU A 330 -2.92 -15.74 -2.23
C GLU A 330 -4.29 -16.28 -1.77
N ALA A 331 -5.29 -15.41 -1.60
CA ALA A 331 -6.65 -15.83 -1.29
C ALA A 331 -7.24 -16.73 -2.39
N LEU A 332 -7.05 -16.38 -3.67
CA LEU A 332 -7.48 -17.21 -4.80
C LEU A 332 -6.77 -18.57 -4.82
N LYS A 333 -5.46 -18.61 -4.53
CA LYS A 333 -4.70 -19.87 -4.44
C LYS A 333 -5.23 -20.79 -3.34
N THR A 334 -5.74 -20.25 -2.24
CA THR A 334 -6.37 -21.08 -1.20
C THR A 334 -7.69 -21.74 -1.63
N LEU A 335 -8.34 -21.22 -2.69
CA LEU A 335 -9.54 -21.85 -3.27
C LEU A 335 -9.20 -23.01 -4.21
N ASP A 336 -7.95 -23.08 -4.68
CA ASP A 336 -7.54 -24.10 -5.63
C ASP A 336 -7.32 -25.45 -4.94
N HIS A 337 -8.35 -26.29 -5.00
CA HIS A 337 -8.31 -27.63 -4.42
C HIS A 337 -7.43 -28.62 -5.21
N LEU A 338 -6.97 -28.26 -6.41
CA LEU A 338 -6.10 -29.10 -7.26
C LEU A 338 -4.62 -28.70 -7.19
N ASP A 339 -4.30 -27.59 -6.52
CA ASP A 339 -2.94 -27.05 -6.36
C ASP A 339 -2.23 -26.75 -7.70
N TYR A 340 -2.99 -26.35 -8.73
CA TYR A 340 -2.45 -25.98 -10.04
C TYR A 340 -1.93 -24.54 -10.10
N THR A 341 -2.48 -23.67 -9.25
CA THR A 341 -2.07 -22.26 -9.12
C THR A 341 -0.86 -22.07 -8.20
N GLY A 342 -0.30 -23.16 -7.64
CA GLY A 342 0.80 -23.13 -6.68
C GLY A 342 2.04 -22.35 -7.16
N ASP A 343 2.37 -22.44 -8.44
CA ASP A 343 3.52 -21.76 -9.06
C ASP A 343 3.20 -20.34 -9.60
N VAL A 344 1.94 -19.89 -9.52
CA VAL A 344 1.53 -18.55 -9.93
C VAL A 344 1.96 -17.52 -8.88
N SER A 345 2.58 -16.44 -9.33
CA SER A 345 3.07 -15.37 -8.46
C SER A 345 2.83 -13.99 -9.05
N ALA A 346 2.73 -12.99 -8.18
CA ALA A 346 2.65 -11.59 -8.56
C ALA A 346 4.04 -10.95 -8.49
N VAL A 347 4.53 -10.44 -9.61
CA VAL A 347 5.85 -9.83 -9.73
C VAL A 347 5.73 -8.32 -9.87
N ARG A 348 6.44 -7.61 -9.00
CA ARG A 348 6.52 -6.15 -9.01
C ARG A 348 7.59 -5.69 -10.00
N SER A 349 7.21 -4.77 -10.88
CA SER A 349 8.12 -4.02 -11.74
C SER A 349 9.14 -4.89 -12.49
N PRO A 350 8.73 -5.96 -13.20
CA PRO A 350 9.66 -6.84 -13.92
C PRO A 350 10.40 -6.06 -15.01
N THR A 351 11.71 -6.29 -15.13
CA THR A 351 12.54 -5.58 -16.11
C THR A 351 12.55 -6.32 -17.43
N LEU A 352 11.99 -5.70 -18.46
CA LEU A 352 11.95 -6.24 -19.82
C LEU A 352 13.06 -5.60 -20.66
N GLN A 353 14.02 -6.40 -21.09
CA GLN A 353 15.11 -5.95 -21.95
C GLN A 353 14.87 -6.41 -23.39
N PRO A 354 14.29 -5.58 -24.27
CA PRO A 354 14.03 -5.96 -25.65
C PRO A 354 15.31 -6.21 -26.47
N PHE A 355 16.49 -5.80 -25.96
CA PHE A 355 17.76 -5.91 -26.65
C PHE A 355 18.84 -6.55 -25.75
N GLU A 356 19.41 -7.68 -26.20
CA GLU A 356 20.41 -8.46 -25.44
C GLU A 356 21.69 -7.69 -25.04
N LYS A 357 22.01 -6.59 -25.74
CA LYS A 357 23.29 -5.86 -25.57
C LYS A 357 23.14 -4.41 -25.13
N GLU A 358 21.92 -3.96 -24.86
CA GLU A 358 21.64 -2.58 -24.48
C GLU A 358 20.84 -2.55 -23.18
N SER A 359 21.51 -2.84 -22.05
CA SER A 359 20.89 -2.87 -20.72
C SER A 359 20.32 -1.51 -20.26
N GLN A 360 20.57 -0.44 -20.99
CA GLN A 360 20.02 0.90 -20.74
C GLN A 360 18.63 1.09 -21.38
N VAL A 361 18.21 0.20 -22.29
CA VAL A 361 16.90 0.26 -22.93
C VAL A 361 16.05 -0.88 -22.37
N TYR A 362 15.15 -0.51 -21.46
CA TYR A 362 14.26 -1.47 -20.81
C TYR A 362 12.84 -0.91 -20.70
N HIS A 363 11.88 -1.82 -20.60
CA HIS A 363 10.51 -1.55 -20.22
C HIS A 363 10.26 -2.14 -18.83
N GLN A 364 9.35 -1.52 -18.08
CA GLN A 364 9.02 -1.95 -16.73
C GLN A 364 7.53 -1.72 -16.51
N PRO A 365 6.67 -2.73 -16.73
CA PRO A 365 5.28 -2.66 -16.29
C PRO A 365 5.24 -2.57 -14.76
N ASP A 366 4.18 -2.03 -14.19
CA ASP A 366 4.09 -1.89 -12.73
C ASP A 366 3.92 -3.26 -12.06
N HIS A 367 3.09 -4.13 -12.65
CA HIS A 367 2.75 -5.45 -12.14
C HIS A 367 2.65 -6.50 -13.26
N ALA A 368 3.05 -7.72 -12.96
CA ALA A 368 2.81 -8.89 -13.79
C ALA A 368 2.36 -10.08 -12.94
N ILE A 369 1.50 -10.92 -13.50
CA ILE A 369 1.14 -12.23 -12.95
C ILE A 369 1.87 -13.27 -13.78
N GLU A 370 2.70 -14.09 -13.13
CA GLU A 370 3.62 -15.00 -13.80
C GLU A 370 3.49 -16.42 -13.24
N GLU A 371 3.58 -17.40 -14.13
CA GLU A 371 3.75 -18.82 -13.84
C GLU A 371 5.11 -19.25 -14.39
N GLY A 372 6.11 -19.38 -13.52
CA GLY A 372 7.49 -19.62 -13.95
C GLY A 372 8.00 -18.50 -14.87
N ASP A 373 8.30 -18.83 -16.13
CA ASP A 373 8.77 -17.88 -17.15
C ASP A 373 7.63 -17.32 -18.03
N ARG A 374 6.39 -17.76 -17.82
CA ARG A 374 5.21 -17.36 -18.61
C ARG A 374 4.45 -16.24 -17.90
N THR A 375 4.14 -15.16 -18.61
CA THR A 375 3.27 -14.11 -18.08
C THR A 375 1.81 -14.39 -18.42
N LEU A 376 0.97 -14.50 -17.39
CA LEU A 376 -0.47 -14.70 -17.52
C LEU A 376 -1.19 -13.37 -17.75
N ALA A 377 -0.81 -12.32 -17.03
CA ALA A 377 -1.41 -10.99 -17.16
C ALA A 377 -0.43 -9.87 -16.86
N VAL A 378 -0.64 -8.70 -17.46
CA VAL A 378 0.13 -7.48 -17.18
C VAL A 378 -0.77 -6.34 -16.71
N LEU A 379 -0.40 -5.66 -15.63
CA LEU A 379 -1.14 -4.52 -15.11
C LEU A 379 -0.29 -3.27 -14.94
N ASP A 380 -0.93 -2.12 -15.11
CA ASP A 380 -0.33 -0.79 -14.98
C ASP A 380 -1.22 0.08 -14.08
N SER A 381 -0.66 0.58 -12.97
CA SER A 381 -1.39 1.37 -11.98
C SER A 381 -1.50 2.82 -12.44
N LYS A 382 -2.70 3.39 -12.41
CA LYS A 382 -2.96 4.77 -12.84
C LYS A 382 -3.84 5.50 -11.85
N TYR A 383 -3.23 6.42 -11.11
CA TYR A 383 -3.89 7.26 -10.12
C TYR A 383 -4.55 8.49 -10.78
N TYR A 384 -5.59 8.24 -11.58
CA TYR A 384 -6.31 9.26 -12.34
C TYR A 384 -7.57 9.77 -11.63
N ALA A 385 -7.97 11.00 -11.98
CA ALA A 385 -9.24 11.58 -11.54
C ALA A 385 -10.44 10.85 -12.15
N GLU A 386 -11.61 10.99 -11.51
CA GLU A 386 -12.88 10.48 -12.01
C GLU A 386 -13.16 10.90 -13.46
N GLY A 387 -13.70 9.98 -14.25
CA GLY A 387 -14.02 10.21 -15.67
C GLY A 387 -12.82 10.19 -16.63
N LYS A 388 -11.59 10.05 -16.14
CA LYS A 388 -10.39 9.93 -16.99
C LYS A 388 -10.11 8.47 -17.33
N ASP A 389 -10.43 8.12 -18.58
CA ASP A 389 -10.18 6.79 -19.13
C ASP A 389 -8.69 6.62 -19.56
N PRO A 390 -7.91 5.74 -18.91
CA PRO A 390 -6.49 5.54 -19.24
C PRO A 390 -6.28 5.02 -20.67
N VAL A 391 -7.27 4.32 -21.24
CA VAL A 391 -7.22 3.81 -22.61
C VAL A 391 -7.25 4.93 -23.64
N LYS A 392 -7.85 6.09 -23.31
CA LYS A 392 -7.87 7.26 -24.20
C LYS A 392 -6.55 8.04 -24.18
N SER A 393 -5.72 7.84 -23.16
CA SER A 393 -4.38 8.41 -23.07
C SER A 393 -3.43 7.65 -24.01
N GLY A 394 -2.95 8.32 -25.06
CA GLY A 394 -2.05 7.71 -26.04
C GLY A 394 -0.79 7.10 -25.41
N GLY A 395 -0.17 7.80 -24.45
CA GLY A 395 1.05 7.33 -23.79
C GLY A 395 0.85 6.13 -22.87
N SER A 396 -0.23 6.10 -22.08
CA SER A 396 -0.54 4.96 -21.21
C SER A 396 -0.91 3.73 -22.03
N ARG A 397 -1.83 3.88 -22.99
CA ARG A 397 -2.27 2.79 -23.87
C ARG A 397 -1.11 2.18 -24.67
N SER A 398 -0.26 3.01 -25.27
CA SER A 398 0.87 2.51 -26.06
C SER A 398 1.90 1.76 -25.21
N ARG A 399 2.13 2.18 -23.96
CA ARG A 399 3.00 1.46 -23.03
C ARG A 399 2.43 0.09 -22.69
N LEU A 400 1.18 0.01 -22.26
CA LEU A 400 0.54 -1.26 -21.88
C LEU A 400 0.52 -2.26 -23.05
N PHE A 401 0.20 -1.81 -24.26
CA PHE A 401 0.28 -2.66 -25.46
C PHE A 401 1.71 -3.12 -25.78
N SER A 402 2.71 -2.28 -25.51
CA SER A 402 4.12 -2.69 -25.69
C SER A 402 4.51 -3.75 -24.67
N TYR A 403 4.03 -3.64 -23.42
CA TYR A 403 4.27 -4.64 -22.39
C TYR A 403 3.63 -5.97 -22.75
N ALA A 404 2.34 -5.96 -23.10
CA ALA A 404 1.62 -7.16 -23.52
C ALA A 404 2.28 -7.85 -24.71
N TYR A 405 2.74 -7.07 -25.70
CA TYR A 405 3.47 -7.61 -26.85
C TYR A 405 4.82 -8.24 -26.47
N LEU A 406 5.59 -7.62 -25.57
CA LEU A 406 6.89 -8.13 -25.14
C LEU A 406 6.79 -9.33 -24.19
N LEU A 407 5.68 -9.43 -23.45
CA LEU A 407 5.41 -10.50 -22.48
C LEU A 407 4.52 -11.62 -23.04
N GLU A 408 4.08 -11.50 -24.30
CA GLU A 408 3.22 -12.47 -24.99
C GLU A 408 1.94 -12.83 -24.20
N THR A 409 1.32 -11.83 -23.56
CA THR A 409 0.07 -12.00 -22.79
C THR A 409 -1.11 -11.32 -23.49
N ASP A 410 -2.27 -11.99 -23.42
CA ASP A 410 -3.54 -11.50 -23.94
C ASP A 410 -4.41 -10.83 -22.85
N GLN A 411 -3.95 -10.79 -21.59
CA GLN A 411 -4.68 -10.22 -20.46
C GLN A 411 -4.00 -8.94 -19.96
N MET A 412 -4.70 -7.80 -20.10
CA MET A 412 -4.20 -6.48 -19.74
C MET A 412 -5.13 -5.75 -18.77
N GLY A 413 -4.55 -5.10 -17.76
CA GLY A 413 -5.31 -4.34 -16.76
C GLY A 413 -4.78 -2.93 -16.53
N PHE A 414 -5.67 -1.94 -16.46
CA PHE A 414 -5.38 -0.67 -15.79
C PHE A 414 -6.00 -0.66 -14.41
N LEU A 415 -5.18 -0.58 -13.37
CA LEU A 415 -5.66 -0.42 -12.00
C LEU A 415 -5.91 1.05 -11.72
N THR A 416 -7.12 1.41 -11.32
CA THR A 416 -7.50 2.81 -11.08
C THR A 416 -8.38 2.95 -9.83
N PRO A 417 -8.23 4.00 -9.02
CA PRO A 417 -9.05 4.18 -7.83
C PRO A 417 -10.46 4.72 -8.14
N LEU A 418 -10.59 5.57 -9.17
CA LEU A 418 -11.82 6.30 -9.50
C LEU A 418 -12.21 6.16 -10.99
N GLY A 419 -11.68 5.15 -11.67
CA GLY A 419 -11.98 4.90 -13.08
C GLY A 419 -13.35 4.27 -13.25
N GLU A 420 -13.98 4.45 -14.42
CA GLU A 420 -15.18 3.68 -14.74
C GLU A 420 -14.78 2.26 -15.19
N PRO A 421 -15.27 1.21 -14.51
CA PRO A 421 -14.93 -0.17 -14.85
C PRO A 421 -15.44 -0.54 -16.25
N ARG A 422 -14.54 -1.01 -17.11
CA ARG A 422 -14.85 -1.32 -18.50
C ARG A 422 -13.87 -2.34 -19.08
N SER A 423 -14.38 -3.44 -19.61
CA SER A 423 -13.64 -4.37 -20.47
C SER A 423 -13.72 -3.95 -21.95
N ARG A 424 -12.64 -4.19 -22.70
CA ARG A 424 -12.51 -3.94 -24.13
C ARG A 424 -11.74 -5.07 -24.80
N LEU A 425 -12.29 -5.60 -25.88
CA LEU A 425 -11.58 -6.53 -26.75
C LEU A 425 -10.71 -5.77 -27.77
N VAL A 426 -9.43 -6.14 -27.85
CA VAL A 426 -8.50 -5.61 -28.85
C VAL A 426 -8.74 -6.32 -30.18
N ALA A 427 -9.32 -5.61 -31.14
CA ALA A 427 -9.79 -6.20 -32.40
C ALA A 427 -8.72 -6.93 -33.23
N GLN A 428 -7.44 -6.57 -33.10
CA GLN A 428 -6.34 -7.15 -33.88
C GLN A 428 -5.78 -8.45 -33.30
N THR A 429 -5.73 -8.57 -31.97
CA THR A 429 -5.11 -9.71 -31.28
C THR A 429 -6.13 -10.61 -30.62
N GLY A 430 -7.33 -10.11 -30.31
CA GLY A 430 -8.29 -10.81 -29.47
C GLY A 430 -8.02 -10.62 -27.97
N ALA A 431 -6.93 -9.96 -27.60
CA ALA A 431 -6.57 -9.69 -26.22
C ALA A 431 -7.61 -8.84 -25.50
N GLU A 432 -7.78 -9.06 -24.20
CA GLU A 432 -8.70 -8.32 -23.35
C GLU A 432 -7.97 -7.24 -22.56
N LEU A 433 -8.58 -6.04 -22.51
CA LEU A 433 -8.11 -4.94 -21.68
C LEU A 433 -9.24 -4.49 -20.75
N GLU A 434 -8.99 -4.61 -19.45
CA GLU A 434 -9.90 -4.17 -18.41
C GLU A 434 -9.41 -2.91 -17.69
N VAL A 435 -10.32 -1.96 -17.45
CA VAL A 435 -10.11 -0.91 -16.46
C VAL A 435 -10.70 -1.42 -15.15
N VAL A 436 -9.81 -1.77 -14.21
CA VAL A 436 -10.16 -2.34 -12.91
C VAL A 436 -10.30 -1.20 -11.92
N SER A 437 -11.51 -1.03 -11.37
CA SER A 437 -11.82 0.01 -10.40
C SER A 437 -13.03 -0.40 -9.55
N PRO A 438 -13.15 0.10 -8.31
CA PRO A 438 -14.34 -0.16 -7.49
C PRO A 438 -15.61 0.35 -8.16
N THR A 439 -16.72 -0.37 -7.96
CA THR A 439 -18.05 0.08 -8.39
C THR A 439 -18.80 0.73 -7.22
N GLY A 440 -19.22 1.99 -7.35
CA GLY A 440 -20.00 2.68 -6.30
C GLY A 440 -19.76 4.19 -6.22
N ASP A 441 -20.44 4.84 -5.26
CA ASP A 441 -20.25 6.26 -4.94
C ASP A 441 -18.97 6.46 -4.10
N GLY A 442 -17.81 6.38 -4.76
CA GLY A 442 -16.50 6.67 -4.16
C GLY A 442 -15.57 5.46 -4.02
N PHE A 443 -14.32 5.75 -3.63
CA PHE A 443 -13.27 4.75 -3.43
C PHE A 443 -13.39 4.10 -2.05
N THR A 444 -13.26 2.78 -1.99
CA THR A 444 -13.10 2.02 -0.73
C THR A 444 -12.06 0.92 -0.93
N LEU A 445 -11.34 0.55 0.12
CA LEU A 445 -10.32 -0.51 0.05
C LEU A 445 -10.95 -1.88 -0.20
N GLU A 446 -12.05 -2.20 0.48
CA GLU A 446 -12.79 -3.46 0.26
C GLU A 446 -13.28 -3.59 -1.19
N GLY A 447 -13.85 -2.51 -1.75
CA GLY A 447 -14.28 -2.51 -3.15
C GLY A 447 -13.10 -2.63 -4.13
N TYR A 448 -11.94 -2.08 -3.78
CA TYR A 448 -10.73 -2.19 -4.59
C TYR A 448 -10.14 -3.61 -4.58
N HIS A 449 -10.06 -4.23 -3.40
CA HIS A 449 -9.68 -5.63 -3.27
C HIS A 449 -10.64 -6.56 -4.04
N ALA A 450 -11.96 -6.33 -3.93
CA ALA A 450 -12.94 -7.12 -4.65
C ALA A 450 -12.76 -7.04 -6.18
N CYS A 451 -12.54 -5.85 -6.75
CA CYS A 451 -12.36 -5.73 -8.20
C CYS A 451 -11.01 -6.31 -8.69
N ILE A 452 -9.95 -6.26 -7.87
CA ILE A 452 -8.68 -6.95 -8.18
C ILE A 452 -8.88 -8.46 -8.17
N ARG A 453 -9.56 -9.00 -7.16
CA ARG A 453 -9.88 -10.43 -7.08
C ARG A 453 -10.68 -10.89 -8.30
N ASP A 454 -11.67 -10.10 -8.73
CA ASP A 454 -12.46 -10.40 -9.91
C ASP A 454 -11.62 -10.43 -11.18
N TYR A 455 -10.75 -9.43 -11.38
CA TYR A 455 -9.81 -9.40 -12.50
C TYR A 455 -8.86 -10.60 -12.49
N LEU A 456 -8.23 -10.88 -11.34
CA LEU A 456 -7.29 -12.01 -11.20
C LEU A 456 -7.98 -13.35 -11.46
N HIS A 457 -9.20 -13.52 -10.97
CA HIS A 457 -9.99 -14.73 -11.23
C HIS A 457 -10.24 -14.89 -12.73
N ASN A 458 -10.72 -13.85 -13.43
CA ASN A 458 -10.95 -13.90 -14.87
C ASN A 458 -9.67 -14.18 -15.66
N ALA A 459 -8.55 -13.54 -15.29
CA ALA A 459 -7.26 -13.75 -15.95
C ALA A 459 -6.70 -15.17 -15.78
N LEU A 460 -7.10 -15.88 -14.72
CA LEU A 460 -6.65 -17.24 -14.43
C LEU A 460 -7.59 -18.33 -14.95
N ILE A 461 -8.88 -18.05 -15.19
CA ILE A 461 -9.85 -19.08 -15.62
C ILE A 461 -9.49 -19.70 -16.97
N ASP A 462 -8.91 -18.92 -17.89
CA ASP A 462 -8.52 -19.42 -19.22
C ASP A 462 -7.51 -20.58 -19.11
N ASP A 463 -6.58 -20.51 -18.15
CA ASP A 463 -5.57 -21.52 -17.88
C ASP A 463 -6.00 -22.55 -16.82
N TYR A 464 -6.83 -22.14 -15.86
CA TYR A 464 -7.30 -22.95 -14.73
C TYR A 464 -8.84 -22.90 -14.60
N PRO A 465 -9.59 -23.54 -15.50
CA PRO A 465 -11.05 -23.43 -15.54
C PRO A 465 -11.75 -23.88 -14.26
N ALA A 466 -11.17 -24.83 -13.51
CA ALA A 466 -11.73 -25.33 -12.26
C ALA A 466 -11.90 -24.24 -11.17
N LEU A 467 -11.15 -23.14 -11.24
CA LEU A 467 -11.31 -21.99 -10.35
C LEU A 467 -12.71 -21.39 -10.40
N GLU A 468 -13.40 -21.49 -11.54
CA GLU A 468 -14.79 -21.01 -11.66
C GLU A 468 -15.72 -21.80 -10.73
N VAL A 469 -15.52 -23.12 -10.65
CA VAL A 469 -16.31 -24.02 -9.80
C VAL A 469 -16.01 -23.79 -8.32
N PHE A 470 -14.72 -23.69 -7.97
CA PHE A 470 -14.31 -23.50 -6.58
C PHE A 470 -14.83 -22.18 -6.03
N ARG A 471 -14.74 -21.11 -6.82
CA ARG A 471 -15.31 -19.81 -6.48
C ARG A 471 -16.83 -19.87 -6.31
N ALA A 472 -17.53 -20.61 -7.17
CA ALA A 472 -18.98 -20.77 -7.04
C ALA A 472 -19.37 -21.50 -5.74
N ILE A 473 -18.59 -22.49 -5.31
CA ILE A 473 -18.82 -23.21 -4.05
C ILE A 473 -18.53 -22.32 -2.85
N ASP A 474 -17.42 -21.58 -2.85
CA ASP A 474 -17.03 -20.68 -1.76
C ASP A 474 -18.08 -19.58 -1.53
N ASN A 475 -18.61 -19.00 -2.62
CA ASN A 475 -19.70 -18.02 -2.56
C ASN A 475 -21.04 -18.63 -2.12
N HIS A 476 -21.22 -19.94 -2.27
CA HIS A 476 -22.48 -20.64 -2.09
C HIS A 476 -22.31 -21.92 -1.27
N ALA A 477 -22.72 -23.07 -1.80
CA ALA A 477 -22.57 -24.35 -1.12
C ALA A 477 -22.53 -25.50 -2.13
N LEU A 478 -21.66 -26.48 -1.87
CA LEU A 478 -21.67 -27.74 -2.60
C LEU A 478 -22.98 -28.49 -2.32
N CYS A 479 -23.68 -28.87 -3.39
CA CYS A 479 -25.02 -29.46 -3.34
C CYS A 479 -25.00 -30.96 -3.64
N LEU A 480 -24.23 -31.73 -2.86
CA LEU A 480 -24.05 -33.17 -3.09
C LEU A 480 -24.11 -33.96 -1.78
N ASP A 481 -25.05 -34.89 -1.67
CA ASP A 481 -25.27 -35.65 -0.44
C ASP A 481 -24.08 -36.59 -0.15
N GLN A 482 -23.68 -36.67 1.13
CA GLN A 482 -22.54 -37.43 1.65
C GLN A 482 -21.14 -36.93 1.27
N HIS A 483 -21.03 -35.74 0.65
CA HIS A 483 -19.76 -35.10 0.32
C HIS A 483 -19.71 -33.67 0.83
N ASP A 484 -18.49 -33.17 1.01
CA ASP A 484 -18.24 -31.79 1.41
C ASP A 484 -17.14 -31.15 0.55
N VAL A 485 -16.76 -29.91 0.89
CA VAL A 485 -15.78 -29.12 0.11
C VAL A 485 -14.41 -29.82 0.05
N SER A 486 -14.07 -30.68 1.02
CA SER A 486 -12.79 -31.40 1.00
C SER A 486 -12.67 -32.42 -0.13
N ASP A 487 -13.81 -32.88 -0.68
CA ASP A 487 -13.84 -33.81 -1.80
C ASP A 487 -13.50 -33.16 -3.17
N LEU A 488 -13.33 -31.83 -3.22
CA LEU A 488 -12.99 -31.09 -4.46
C LEU A 488 -11.59 -31.38 -4.98
N ASP A 489 -10.68 -31.89 -4.14
CA ASP A 489 -9.38 -32.40 -4.57
C ASP A 489 -9.49 -33.59 -5.53
N ARG A 490 -10.65 -34.24 -5.55
CA ARG A 490 -11.02 -35.38 -6.40
C ARG A 490 -11.95 -34.98 -7.54
N LEU A 491 -11.95 -33.71 -7.93
CA LEU A 491 -12.80 -33.19 -9.02
C LEU A 491 -12.62 -33.96 -10.34
N THR A 492 -11.41 -34.44 -10.61
CA THR A 492 -11.03 -35.08 -11.88
C THR A 492 -11.04 -36.62 -11.79
N ASP A 493 -11.44 -37.19 -10.64
CA ASP A 493 -11.56 -38.63 -10.46
C ASP A 493 -12.73 -39.20 -11.28
N THR A 494 -12.43 -40.12 -12.21
CA THR A 494 -13.42 -40.82 -13.05
C THR A 494 -14.40 -41.71 -12.27
N VAL A 495 -14.07 -42.07 -11.03
CA VAL A 495 -14.96 -42.81 -10.10
C VAL A 495 -15.10 -42.03 -8.78
N GLY A 496 -15.07 -40.71 -8.91
CA GLY A 496 -15.05 -39.76 -7.81
C GLY A 496 -16.45 -39.35 -7.32
N PRO A 497 -16.49 -38.44 -6.34
CA PRO A 497 -17.71 -37.81 -5.83
C PRO A 497 -18.60 -37.22 -6.94
N PHE A 498 -17.98 -36.64 -7.95
CA PHE A 498 -18.61 -35.88 -9.03
C PHE A 498 -18.89 -36.70 -10.29
N ASP A 499 -18.64 -38.02 -10.24
CA ASP A 499 -19.05 -38.93 -11.32
C ASP A 499 -20.58 -39.01 -11.39
N PHE A 500 -21.10 -38.84 -12.61
CA PHE A 500 -22.52 -38.93 -12.90
C PHE A 500 -22.87 -40.10 -13.84
N SER A 501 -21.98 -41.09 -14.00
CA SER A 501 -22.24 -42.30 -14.77
C SER A 501 -23.54 -43.00 -14.36
N ASN A 502 -23.89 -42.99 -13.06
CA ASN A 502 -25.22 -43.35 -12.57
C ASN A 502 -26.09 -42.10 -12.32
N VAL A 503 -26.59 -41.49 -13.40
CA VAL A 503 -27.34 -40.22 -13.38
C VAL A 503 -28.57 -40.25 -12.43
N GLN A 504 -29.23 -41.40 -12.29
CA GLN A 504 -30.42 -41.53 -11.43
C GLN A 504 -30.07 -41.40 -9.95
N GLU A 505 -28.94 -41.97 -9.55
CA GLU A 505 -28.42 -41.87 -8.18
C GLU A 505 -27.82 -40.50 -7.93
N PHE A 506 -27.02 -39.99 -8.88
CA PHE A 506 -26.44 -38.65 -8.81
C PHE A 506 -27.51 -37.57 -8.61
N SER A 507 -28.54 -37.52 -9.47
CA SER A 507 -29.63 -36.53 -9.34
C SER A 507 -30.41 -36.63 -8.03
N LEU A 508 -30.50 -37.84 -7.45
CA LEU A 508 -31.15 -38.05 -6.16
C LEU A 508 -30.32 -37.45 -5.03
N ARG A 509 -29.00 -37.66 -5.05
CA ARG A 509 -28.07 -37.11 -4.05
C ARG A 509 -28.06 -35.58 -4.08
N VAL A 510 -28.10 -34.98 -5.27
CA VAL A 510 -28.20 -33.52 -5.41
C VAL A 510 -29.47 -32.96 -4.76
N VAL A 511 -30.63 -33.54 -5.09
CA VAL A 511 -31.91 -33.07 -4.54
C VAL A 511 -32.05 -33.36 -3.05
N ASN A 512 -31.53 -34.48 -2.55
CA ASN A 512 -31.47 -34.75 -1.12
C ASN A 512 -30.62 -33.71 -0.39
N ALA A 513 -29.40 -33.41 -0.86
CA ALA A 513 -28.57 -32.37 -0.23
C ALA A 513 -29.25 -31.00 -0.23
N ALA A 514 -29.85 -30.63 -1.36
CA ALA A 514 -30.57 -29.38 -1.47
C ALA A 514 -31.74 -29.26 -0.48
N ALA A 515 -32.55 -30.32 -0.34
CA ALA A 515 -33.79 -30.28 0.45
C ALA A 515 -33.60 -30.66 1.92
N ASP A 516 -32.72 -31.61 2.20
CA ASP A 516 -32.54 -32.19 3.54
C ASP A 516 -31.46 -31.42 4.34
N THR A 517 -30.47 -30.80 3.66
CA THR A 517 -29.33 -30.15 4.30
C THR A 517 -29.26 -28.64 4.09
N LEU A 518 -29.49 -28.16 2.86
CA LEU A 518 -29.17 -26.77 2.48
C LEU A 518 -30.38 -25.82 2.49
N SER A 519 -31.58 -26.32 2.17
CA SER A 519 -32.80 -25.51 2.13
C SER A 519 -33.23 -25.06 3.53
N ASN A 520 -33.67 -23.81 3.63
CA ASN A 520 -34.30 -23.29 4.85
C ASN A 520 -35.84 -23.41 4.80
N ARG A 521 -36.38 -23.90 3.67
CA ARG A 521 -37.83 -23.96 3.40
C ARG A 521 -38.37 -25.38 3.45
N HIS A 522 -37.55 -26.30 2.98
CA HIS A 522 -37.85 -27.71 2.95
C HIS A 522 -37.00 -28.38 4.03
N GLN A 523 -37.61 -29.25 4.82
CA GLN A 523 -36.91 -30.05 5.84
C GLN A 523 -36.69 -31.47 5.35
N SER A 524 -37.35 -31.84 4.27
CA SER A 524 -37.09 -33.06 3.53
C SER A 524 -37.46 -32.93 2.06
N ARG A 525 -36.87 -33.76 1.19
CA ARG A 525 -37.33 -33.98 -0.20
C ARG A 525 -38.84 -34.23 -0.33
N PHE A 526 -39.49 -34.76 0.72
CA PHE A 526 -40.94 -34.99 0.71
C PHE A 526 -41.76 -33.69 0.72
N ASP A 527 -41.14 -32.58 1.09
CA ASP A 527 -41.72 -31.24 1.08
C ASP A 527 -41.64 -30.57 -0.31
N LEU A 528 -40.91 -31.18 -1.26
CA LEU A 528 -40.81 -30.70 -2.64
C LEU A 528 -41.99 -31.18 -3.49
N GLU A 529 -42.39 -30.37 -4.48
CA GLU A 529 -43.43 -30.75 -5.42
C GLU A 529 -43.02 -32.02 -6.19
N GLN A 530 -43.89 -33.03 -6.20
CA GLN A 530 -43.60 -34.36 -6.76
C GLN A 530 -42.31 -35.00 -6.22
N GLN A 531 -41.88 -34.68 -4.99
CA GLN A 531 -40.62 -35.14 -4.40
C GLN A 531 -39.38 -34.71 -5.21
N GLY A 532 -39.42 -33.53 -5.84
CA GLY A 532 -38.31 -32.98 -6.63
C GLY A 532 -38.10 -33.66 -7.98
N LYS A 533 -39.06 -34.47 -8.45
CA LYS A 533 -38.95 -35.22 -9.73
C LYS A 533 -38.70 -34.33 -10.94
N TRP A 534 -39.23 -33.10 -10.93
CA TRP A 534 -39.01 -32.17 -12.04
C TRP A 534 -37.54 -31.75 -12.10
N THR A 535 -36.97 -31.27 -10.99
CA THR A 535 -35.56 -30.88 -10.88
C THR A 535 -34.64 -32.06 -11.20
N ARG A 536 -34.94 -33.26 -10.69
CA ARG A 536 -34.19 -34.49 -11.04
C ARG A 536 -34.16 -34.76 -12.53
N ARG A 537 -35.30 -34.65 -13.22
CA ARG A 537 -35.34 -34.84 -14.68
C ARG A 537 -34.54 -33.80 -15.44
N GLN A 538 -34.48 -32.55 -14.97
CA GLN A 538 -33.65 -31.52 -15.59
C GLN A 538 -32.17 -31.86 -15.44
N ILE A 539 -31.73 -32.21 -14.24
CA ILE A 539 -30.35 -32.68 -13.98
C ILE A 539 -30.03 -33.88 -14.87
N GLU A 540 -30.92 -34.89 -14.89
CA GLU A 540 -30.76 -36.08 -15.73
C GLU A 540 -30.62 -35.74 -17.22
N THR A 541 -31.43 -34.80 -17.70
CA THR A 541 -31.41 -34.35 -19.10
C THR A 541 -30.09 -33.66 -19.44
N GLN A 542 -29.52 -32.86 -18.53
CA GLN A 542 -28.26 -32.16 -18.78
C GLN A 542 -27.05 -33.08 -18.67
N CYS A 543 -27.01 -33.96 -17.67
CA CYS A 543 -25.98 -34.98 -17.55
C CYS A 543 -25.95 -35.91 -18.77
N ALA A 544 -27.12 -36.31 -19.31
CA ALA A 544 -27.19 -37.20 -20.47
C ALA A 544 -26.64 -36.59 -21.79
N LYS A 545 -26.46 -35.26 -21.85
CA LYS A 545 -25.86 -34.60 -23.02
C LYS A 545 -24.33 -34.65 -23.03
N ARG A 546 -23.69 -35.04 -21.92
CA ARG A 546 -22.25 -34.98 -21.72
C ARG A 546 -21.69 -36.38 -21.40
N PRO A 547 -20.47 -36.70 -21.85
CA PRO A 547 -19.83 -37.98 -21.56
C PRO A 547 -19.27 -38.00 -20.13
N ALA A 548 -19.74 -38.91 -19.29
CA ALA A 548 -19.27 -39.05 -17.89
C ALA A 548 -17.82 -39.53 -17.77
N GLU A 549 -17.26 -40.15 -18.83
CA GLU A 549 -15.86 -40.63 -18.84
C GLU A 549 -14.83 -39.49 -18.89
N THR A 550 -15.22 -38.32 -19.39
CA THR A 550 -14.32 -37.17 -19.59
C THR A 550 -14.87 -35.87 -18.97
N THR A 551 -15.93 -35.98 -18.18
CA THR A 551 -16.62 -34.83 -17.60
C THR A 551 -17.09 -35.14 -16.19
N SER A 552 -16.80 -34.24 -15.25
CA SER A 552 -17.34 -34.24 -13.90
C SER A 552 -18.48 -33.24 -13.77
N CYS A 553 -19.44 -33.50 -12.89
CA CYS A 553 -20.55 -32.57 -12.61
C CYS A 553 -20.53 -32.12 -11.16
N VAL A 554 -20.39 -30.82 -10.94
CA VAL A 554 -20.35 -30.20 -9.63
C VAL A 554 -21.62 -29.36 -9.42
N PRO A 555 -22.54 -29.84 -8.57
CA PRO A 555 -23.79 -29.14 -8.28
C PRO A 555 -23.57 -28.08 -7.19
N VAL A 556 -24.00 -26.85 -7.44
CA VAL A 556 -23.88 -25.73 -6.51
C VAL A 556 -25.26 -25.24 -6.12
N PHE A 557 -25.52 -25.11 -4.82
CA PHE A 557 -26.79 -24.61 -4.29
C PHE A 557 -26.69 -23.11 -4.01
N ARG A 558 -27.41 -22.30 -4.78
CA ARG A 558 -27.41 -20.85 -4.66
C ARG A 558 -28.68 -20.35 -4.00
N ARG A 559 -28.52 -19.43 -3.04
CA ARG A 559 -29.62 -18.74 -2.37
C ARG A 559 -29.55 -17.24 -2.63
N GLU A 560 -30.54 -16.73 -3.38
CA GLU A 560 -30.70 -15.31 -3.63
C GLU A 560 -32.01 -14.80 -3.04
N GLY A 561 -31.90 -14.20 -1.86
CA GLY A 561 -33.04 -13.69 -1.09
C GLY A 561 -34.06 -14.79 -0.75
N ARG A 562 -35.11 -14.88 -1.56
CA ARG A 562 -36.20 -15.86 -1.41
C ARG A 562 -36.21 -16.91 -2.52
N LEU A 563 -35.15 -17.06 -3.29
CA LEU A 563 -35.06 -18.09 -4.32
C LEU A 563 -33.95 -19.06 -3.96
N GLU A 564 -34.26 -20.35 -4.05
CA GLU A 564 -33.31 -21.46 -3.85
C GLU A 564 -33.18 -22.18 -5.19
N ARG A 565 -31.95 -22.24 -5.71
CA ARG A 565 -31.61 -22.71 -7.05
C ARG A 565 -30.43 -23.69 -6.98
N ILE A 566 -30.38 -24.60 -7.94
CA ILE A 566 -29.22 -25.45 -8.17
C ILE A 566 -28.64 -25.05 -9.53
N ASP A 567 -27.34 -24.83 -9.56
CA ASP A 567 -26.56 -24.62 -10.76
C ASP A 567 -25.62 -25.83 -10.93
N LEU A 568 -25.41 -26.29 -12.16
CA LEU A 568 -24.58 -27.46 -12.47
C LEU A 568 -23.36 -27.00 -13.27
N TYR A 569 -22.19 -27.16 -12.68
CA TYR A 569 -20.92 -26.91 -13.34
C TYR A 569 -20.39 -28.22 -13.92
N PHE A 570 -20.18 -28.26 -15.23
CA PHE A 570 -19.62 -29.42 -15.91
C PHE A 570 -18.17 -29.12 -16.28
N VAL A 571 -17.27 -29.90 -15.71
CA VAL A 571 -15.81 -29.75 -15.88
C VAL A 571 -15.33 -30.84 -16.81
N THR A 572 -14.93 -30.46 -18.03
CA THR A 572 -14.30 -31.38 -18.97
C THR A 572 -12.82 -31.47 -18.67
N HIS A 573 -12.26 -32.67 -18.74
CA HIS A 573 -10.84 -32.91 -18.48
C HIS A 573 -10.18 -33.66 -19.64
N ASP A 574 -8.88 -33.44 -19.81
CA ASP A 574 -8.05 -34.11 -20.82
C ASP A 574 -7.66 -35.55 -20.40
N GLU A 575 -6.84 -36.20 -21.23
CA GLU A 575 -6.32 -37.56 -20.96
C GLU A 575 -5.45 -37.63 -19.70
N ASN A 576 -4.88 -36.50 -19.26
CA ASN A 576 -4.06 -36.40 -18.06
C ASN A 576 -4.90 -36.06 -16.81
N GLY A 577 -6.22 -35.89 -16.97
CA GLY A 577 -7.11 -35.50 -15.88
C GLY A 577 -7.03 -34.00 -15.55
N THR A 578 -6.52 -33.17 -16.46
CA THR A 578 -6.45 -31.71 -16.28
C THR A 578 -7.76 -31.08 -16.78
N PRO A 579 -8.44 -30.24 -15.99
CA PRO A 579 -9.60 -29.46 -16.43
C PRO A 579 -9.24 -28.57 -17.62
N THR A 580 -10.06 -28.60 -18.67
CA THR A 580 -9.84 -27.83 -19.90
C THR A 580 -10.97 -26.85 -20.21
N GLU A 581 -12.18 -27.15 -19.76
CA GLU A 581 -13.34 -26.29 -19.99
C GLU A 581 -14.35 -26.49 -18.86
N VAL A 582 -15.01 -25.40 -18.46
CA VAL A 582 -16.15 -25.43 -17.55
C VAL A 582 -17.38 -24.89 -18.28
N THR A 583 -18.48 -25.63 -18.21
CA THR A 583 -19.77 -25.18 -18.73
C THR A 583 -20.81 -25.15 -17.63
N LEU A 584 -21.48 -24.00 -17.49
CA LEU A 584 -22.53 -23.77 -16.51
C LEU A 584 -23.90 -24.04 -17.11
N GLU A 585 -24.71 -24.86 -16.43
CA GLU A 585 -26.16 -24.94 -16.63
C GLU A 585 -26.84 -24.43 -15.36
N ASP A 586 -27.55 -23.32 -15.44
CA ASP A 586 -28.06 -22.60 -14.26
C ASP A 586 -29.60 -22.63 -14.13
N ASP A 587 -30.06 -22.11 -12.99
CA ASP A 587 -31.49 -21.84 -12.69
C ASP A 587 -32.39 -23.08 -12.59
N PHE A 588 -31.87 -24.20 -12.08
CA PHE A 588 -32.73 -25.32 -11.69
C PHE A 588 -33.42 -25.01 -10.37
N ARG A 589 -34.70 -24.65 -10.45
CA ARG A 589 -35.52 -24.38 -9.27
C ARG A 589 -35.72 -25.64 -8.43
N LEU A 590 -35.69 -25.46 -7.12
CA LEU A 590 -36.07 -26.50 -6.16
C LEU A 590 -37.59 -26.72 -6.08
N LEU A 591 -38.39 -25.76 -6.57
CA LEU A 591 -39.85 -25.79 -6.61
C LEU A 591 -40.40 -26.53 -7.83
#